data_AF-A0A9W9KQW9-F1
#
_entry.id   AF-A0A9W9KQW9-F1
#
_cell.length_a   1.000
_cell.length_b   1.000
_cell.length_c   1.000
_cell.angle_alpha   90.00
_cell.angle_beta   90.00
_cell.angle_gamma   90.00
#
_symmetry.space_group_name_H-M   'P 1'
#
loop_
_entity.id
_entity.type
_entity.pdbx_description
1 polymer ?
#
loop_
_entity_poly.entity_id
_entity_poly.type
_entity_poly.pdbx_seq_one_letter_code
_entity_poly.pdbx_strand_id
1 'polypeptide(L)'
;MSDIQQCRQIIAQLERDYNQEHKTTFIDIVPDKIIEISTMALWAQSISGAKKMDLGLPAPKAWLRKLAARGPAEQAETYKGVMFAFIKLILIVCRGV
;
A
#
# COMPACT_ATOMS: atom_id res chain seq x y z
N MET A 1 -12.64 4.33 13.91
CA MET A 1 -12.44 4.51 12.45
C MET A 1 -12.43 3.13 11.82
N SER A 2 -13.20 2.88 10.76
CA SER A 2 -13.25 1.55 10.12
C SER A 2 -11.98 1.24 9.34
N ASP A 3 -11.68 -0.04 9.13
CA ASP A 3 -10.50 -0.45 8.38
C ASP A 3 -10.51 0.06 6.93
N ILE A 4 -11.68 0.05 6.29
CA ILE A 4 -11.88 0.61 4.95
C ILE A 4 -11.56 2.11 4.93
N GLN A 5 -11.95 2.85 5.99
CA GLN A 5 -11.60 4.27 6.09
C GLN A 5 -10.09 4.47 6.25
N GLN A 6 -9.39 3.63 7.00
CA GLN A 6 -7.93 3.68 7.11
C GLN A 6 -7.24 3.37 5.78
N CYS A 7 -7.69 2.35 5.03
CA CYS A 7 -7.17 2.06 3.68
C CYS A 7 -7.39 3.24 2.72
N ARG A 8 -8.56 3.88 2.76
CA ARG A 8 -8.85 5.08 1.94
C ARG A 8 -7.97 6.27 2.33
N GLN A 9 -7.68 6.46 3.62
CA GLN A 9 -6.75 7.50 4.08
C GLN A 9 -5.33 7.26 3.58
N ILE A 10 -4.87 6.01 3.57
CA ILE A 10 -3.57 5.66 2.98
C ILE A 10 -3.51 6.09 1.51
N ILE A 11 -4.55 5.79 0.73
CA ILE A 11 -4.60 6.21 -0.68
C ILE A 11 -4.68 7.72 -0.84
N ALA A 12 -5.44 8.42 0.00
CA ALA A 12 -5.46 9.88 -0.02
C ALA A 12 -4.08 10.49 0.30
N GLN A 13 -3.33 9.89 1.23
CA GLN A 13 -1.97 10.33 1.55
C GLN A 13 -1.00 10.03 0.40
N LEU A 14 -1.04 8.82 -0.15
CA LEU A 14 -0.26 8.42 -1.32
C LEU A 14 -0.53 9.37 -2.50
N GLU A 15 -1.79 9.77 -2.71
CA GLU A 15 -2.15 10.73 -3.74
C GLU A 15 -1.54 12.11 -3.52
N ARG A 16 -1.45 12.58 -2.27
CA ARG A 16 -0.74 13.83 -1.95
C ARG A 16 0.75 13.71 -2.22
N ASP A 17 1.37 12.64 -1.73
CA ASP A 17 2.83 12.45 -1.80
C ASP A 17 3.34 12.22 -3.22
N TYR A 18 2.52 11.62 -4.10
CA TYR A 18 2.86 11.33 -5.50
C TYR A 18 2.27 12.34 -6.51
N ASN A 19 1.43 13.29 -6.10
CA ASN A 19 0.99 14.38 -6.99
C ASN A 19 2.03 15.51 -7.09
N GLN A 20 2.90 15.67 -6.10
CA GLN A 20 3.85 16.78 -6.07
C GLN A 20 5.18 16.46 -6.76
N GLU A 21 5.55 15.18 -6.79
CA GLU A 21 6.75 14.69 -7.45
C GLU A 21 6.35 13.38 -8.13
N HIS A 22 6.65 13.20 -9.41
CA HIS A 22 6.49 11.91 -10.13
C HIS A 22 7.43 10.86 -9.53
N LYS A 23 7.17 10.47 -8.28
CA LYS A 23 7.98 9.54 -7.52
C LYS A 23 7.80 8.18 -8.13
N THR A 24 8.88 7.70 -8.74
CA THR A 24 8.97 6.30 -9.12
C THR A 24 9.27 5.50 -7.85
N THR A 25 8.35 4.63 -7.46
CA THR A 25 8.57 3.66 -6.39
C THR A 25 9.33 2.47 -6.96
N PHE A 26 10.37 2.06 -6.26
CA PHE A 26 11.12 0.85 -6.56
C PHE A 26 10.58 -0.25 -5.65
N ILE A 27 10.08 -1.33 -6.26
CA ILE A 27 9.44 -2.44 -5.56
C ILE A 27 10.21 -3.70 -5.94
N ASP A 28 10.85 -4.33 -4.96
CA ASP A 28 11.65 -5.52 -5.17
C ASP A 28 10.87 -6.79 -4.78
N ILE A 29 11.48 -7.95 -4.94
CA ILE A 29 10.95 -9.26 -4.52
C ILE A 29 10.80 -9.37 -3.01
N VAL A 30 11.51 -8.54 -2.25
CA VAL A 30 11.33 -8.44 -0.80
C VAL A 30 10.11 -7.55 -0.54
N PRO A 31 9.10 -8.03 0.22
CA PRO A 31 7.93 -7.23 0.51
C PRO A 31 8.33 -5.99 1.30
N ASP A 32 7.93 -4.83 0.81
CA ASP A 32 8.28 -3.55 1.43
C ASP A 32 7.03 -2.72 1.73
N LYS A 33 7.14 -1.94 2.80
CA LYS A 33 6.09 -1.04 3.26
C LYS A 33 6.21 0.29 2.53
N ILE A 34 5.22 0.58 1.69
CA ILE A 34 5.20 1.81 0.90
C ILE A 34 4.79 2.99 1.76
N ILE A 35 3.74 2.80 2.58
CA ILE A 35 3.19 3.85 3.42
C ILE A 35 2.37 3.26 4.56
N GLU A 36 2.30 3.97 5.67
CA GLU A 36 1.61 3.59 6.89
C GLU A 36 0.80 4.74 7.46
N ILE A 37 -0.41 4.44 7.92
CA ILE A 37 -1.23 5.36 8.71
C ILE A 37 -1.87 4.58 9.87
N SER A 38 -1.61 5.06 11.09
CA SER A 38 -2.18 4.52 12.32
C SER A 38 -1.94 3.02 12.47
N THR A 39 -2.95 2.18 12.23
CA THR A 39 -2.87 0.73 12.38
C THR A 39 -2.89 -0.01 11.04
N MET A 40 -2.69 0.70 9.93
CA MET A 40 -2.78 0.14 8.59
C MET A 40 -1.55 0.53 7.77
N ALA A 41 -1.04 -0.39 6.98
CA ALA A 41 0.05 -0.15 6.06
C ALA A 41 -0.28 -0.70 4.67
N LEU A 42 0.15 0.00 3.62
CA LEU A 42 0.16 -0.50 2.25
C LEU A 42 1.52 -1.12 1.97
N TRP A 43 1.51 -2.40 1.68
CA TRP A 43 2.69 -3.19 1.33
C TRP A 43 2.68 -3.49 -0.16
N ALA A 44 3.87 -3.59 -0.74
CA ALA A 44 4.04 -4.03 -2.11
C ALA A 44 5.23 -4.98 -2.24
N GLN A 45 5.10 -5.96 -3.14
CA GLN A 45 6.13 -6.94 -3.44
C GLN A 45 6.11 -7.27 -4.92
N SER A 46 7.26 -7.21 -5.59
CA SER A 46 7.37 -7.68 -6.96
C SER A 46 7.32 -9.20 -7.01
N ILE A 47 6.59 -9.75 -7.98
CA ILE A 47 6.53 -11.21 -8.18
C ILE A 47 7.84 -11.72 -8.78
N SER A 48 8.55 -10.89 -9.54
CA SER A 48 9.77 -11.28 -10.22
C SER A 48 10.64 -10.06 -10.54
N GLY A 49 11.85 -10.04 -9.97
CA GLY A 49 12.83 -8.97 -10.15
C GLY A 49 12.38 -7.61 -9.60
N ALA A 50 13.27 -6.63 -9.63
CA ALA A 50 12.93 -5.27 -9.22
C ALA A 50 12.01 -4.60 -10.27
N LYS A 51 10.94 -3.96 -9.81
CA LYS A 51 10.01 -3.19 -10.64
C LYS A 51 9.98 -1.74 -10.24
N LYS A 52 9.83 -0.89 -11.24
CA LYS A 52 9.62 0.55 -11.07
C LYS A 52 8.18 0.87 -11.39
N MET A 53 7.48 1.51 -10.47
CA MET A 53 6.09 1.93 -10.68
C MET A 53 5.89 3.34 -10.13
N ASP A 54 5.31 4.21 -10.95
CA ASP A 54 4.80 5.50 -10.49
C ASP A 54 3.36 5.29 -9.98
N LEU A 55 3.20 5.24 -8.66
CA LEU A 55 1.90 5.12 -7.99
C LEU A 55 1.08 6.42 -8.08
N GLY A 56 1.69 7.51 -8.56
CA GLY A 56 1.09 8.78 -8.88
C GLY A 56 0.22 8.76 -10.14
N LEU A 57 0.40 7.78 -11.03
CA LEU A 57 -0.33 7.72 -12.28
C LEU A 57 -1.84 7.41 -12.07
N PRO A 58 -2.73 7.90 -12.95
CA PRO A 58 -4.18 7.67 -12.81
C PRO A 58 -4.58 6.19 -12.73
N ALA A 59 -3.93 5.32 -13.50
CA ALA A 59 -4.23 3.89 -13.56
C ALA A 59 -3.94 3.13 -12.25
N PRO A 60 -2.71 3.17 -11.67
CA PRO A 60 -2.44 2.55 -10.38
C PRO A 60 -3.28 3.18 -9.25
N LYS A 61 -3.52 4.49 -9.26
CA LYS A 61 -4.43 5.15 -8.30
C LYS A 61 -5.83 4.56 -8.34
N ALA A 62 -6.44 4.48 -9.53
CA ALA A 62 -7.78 3.94 -9.68
C ALA A 62 -7.86 2.48 -9.21
N TRP A 63 -6.82 1.70 -9.48
CA TRP A 63 -6.73 0.31 -9.02
C TRP A 63 -6.60 0.21 -7.49
N LEU A 64 -5.68 0.98 -6.89
CA LEU A 64 -5.49 1.03 -5.43
C LEU A 64 -6.74 1.50 -4.68
N ARG A 65 -7.52 2.43 -5.24
CA ARG A 65 -8.82 2.84 -4.68
C ARG A 65 -9.82 1.68 -4.66
N LYS A 66 -9.86 0.85 -5.70
CA LYS A 66 -10.71 -0.35 -5.73
C LYS A 66 -10.26 -1.37 -4.68
N LEU A 67 -8.94 -1.55 -4.53
CA LEU A 67 -8.37 -2.40 -3.49
C LEU A 67 -8.75 -1.87 -2.08
N ALA A 68 -8.57 -0.58 -1.83
CA ALA A 68 -8.89 0.04 -0.55
C ALA A 68 -10.39 -0.02 -0.20
N ALA A 69 -11.27 -0.03 -1.21
CA ALA A 69 -12.72 -0.18 -1.00
C ALA A 69 -13.10 -1.58 -0.47
N ARG A 70 -12.27 -2.60 -0.71
CA ARG A 70 -12.43 -3.95 -0.14
C ARG A 70 -11.93 -4.05 1.30
N GLY A 71 -11.15 -3.07 1.76
CA GLY A 71 -10.52 -3.06 3.08
C GLY A 71 -9.20 -3.83 3.13
N PRO A 72 -8.66 -4.09 4.33
CA PRO A 72 -7.53 -4.97 4.51
C PRO A 72 -7.92 -6.38 4.08
N ALA A 73 -7.28 -6.87 3.03
CA ALA A 73 -7.49 -8.22 2.54
C ALA A 73 -6.42 -9.13 3.14
N GLU A 74 -6.82 -10.36 3.51
CA GLU A 74 -5.88 -11.42 3.89
C GLU A 74 -4.97 -11.82 2.71
N GLN A 75 -5.42 -11.56 1.49
CA GLN A 75 -4.72 -11.89 0.25
C GLN A 75 -4.29 -10.63 -0.48
N ALA A 76 -3.01 -10.60 -0.89
CA ALA A 76 -2.49 -9.55 -1.74
C ALA A 76 -3.03 -9.69 -3.17
N GLU A 77 -3.35 -8.57 -3.81
CA GLU A 77 -3.80 -8.55 -5.20
C GLU A 77 -2.66 -8.09 -6.12
N THR A 78 -2.60 -8.66 -7.32
CA THR A 78 -1.52 -8.37 -8.26
C THR A 78 -1.93 -7.27 -9.25
N TYR A 79 -1.07 -6.27 -9.39
CA TYR A 79 -1.15 -5.25 -10.43
C TYR A 79 0.18 -5.11 -11.17
N LYS A 80 0.17 -5.34 -12.49
CA LYS A 80 1.37 -5.31 -13.35
C LYS A 80 2.54 -6.13 -12.81
N GLY A 81 2.23 -7.26 -12.17
CA GLY A 81 3.17 -8.20 -11.56
C GLY A 81 3.89 -7.66 -10.32
N VAL A 82 3.24 -6.75 -9.59
CA VAL A 82 3.53 -6.39 -8.21
C VAL A 82 2.29 -6.75 -7.39
N MET A 83 2.47 -7.48 -6.30
CA MET A 83 1.45 -7.79 -5.32
C MET A 83 1.33 -6.62 -4.33
N PHE A 84 0.10 -6.18 -4.08
CA PHE A 84 -0.21 -5.13 -3.11
C PHE A 84 -1.19 -5.66 -2.06
N ALA A 85 -0.98 -5.29 -0.80
CA ALA A 85 -1.87 -5.63 0.29
C ALA A 85 -1.97 -4.49 1.30
N PHE A 86 -3.17 -4.32 1.86
CA PHE A 86 -3.38 -3.50 3.04
C PHE A 86 -3.31 -4.40 4.27
N ILE A 87 -2.27 -4.20 5.08
CA ILE A 87 -1.98 -5.04 6.24
C ILE A 87 -2.28 -4.25 7.50
N LYS A 88 -3.05 -4.86 8.41
CA LYS A 88 -3.21 -4.34 9.76
C LYS A 88 -1.92 -4.52 10.53
N LEU A 89 -1.41 -3.42 11.06
CA LEU A 89 -0.31 -3.45 12.00
C LEU A 89 -0.89 -3.86 13.35
N ILE A 90 -0.58 -5.09 13.75
CA ILE A 90 -0.79 -5.48 15.13
C ILE A 90 0.21 -4.66 15.95
N LEU A 91 -0.29 -3.66 16.67
CA LEU A 91 0.44 -3.02 17.76
C LEU A 91 0.69 -4.11 18.80
N ILE A 92 1.80 -4.84 18.63
CA ILE A 92 2.38 -5.57 19.75
C ILE A 92 2.90 -4.48 20.66
N VAL A 93 2.06 -4.04 21.59
CA VAL A 93 2.53 -3.38 22.79
C VAL A 93 3.35 -4.45 23.48
N CYS A 94 4.67 -4.44 23.28
CA CYS A 94 5.60 -5.12 24.18
C CYS A 94 5.42 -4.44 25.54
N ARG A 95 4.39 -4.85 26.29
CA ARG A 95 4.30 -4.59 27.71
C ARG A 95 5.49 -5.28 28.32
N GLY A 96 6.46 -4.47 28.76
CA GLY A 96 7.64 -4.94 29.46
C GLY A 96 7.25 -5.90 30.57
N VAL A 97 7.95 -7.03 30.60
CA VAL A 97 8.13 -7.85 31.79
C VAL A 97 9.53 -7.58 32.29
#